data_AF-A0A924SA03-F1
#
_entry.id   AF-A0A924SA03-F1
#
_cell.length_a   1.000
_cell.length_b   1.000
_cell.length_c   1.000
_cell.angle_alpha   90.00
_cell.angle_beta   90.00
_cell.angle_gamma   90.00
#
_symmetry.space_group_name_H-M   'P 1'
#
loop_
_entity.id
_entity.type
_entity.pdbx_description
1 polymer ?
#
loop_
_entity_poly.entity_id
_entity_poly.type
_entity_poly.pdbx_seq_one_letter_code
_entity_poly.pdbx_strand_id
1 'polypeptide(L)' 'FVALKDTIRSFKGIVDGEYDHLPEAAFYMVGAIEEAVAKAEKLAGEA' A
#
# COMPACT_ATOMS: atom_id res chain seq x y z
N PHE A 1 8.09 12.84 -0.22
CA PHE A 1 7.66 13.31 1.12
C PHE A 1 6.18 13.00 1.24
N VAL A 2 5.77 12.25 2.27
CA VAL A 2 4.37 11.84 2.46
C VAL A 2 3.72 12.82 3.41
N ALA A 3 2.57 13.37 3.03
CA ALA A 3 1.85 14.27 3.93
C ALA A 3 1.23 13.47 5.08
N LEU A 4 1.15 14.09 6.26
CA LEU A 4 0.58 13.46 7.46
C LEU A 4 -0.84 12.91 7.21
N LYS A 5 -1.66 13.65 6.44
CA LYS A 5 -3.02 13.24 6.08
C LYS A 5 -3.03 11.94 5.28
N ASP A 6 -2.08 11.77 4.37
CA ASP A 6 -1.96 10.59 3.52
C ASP A 6 -1.47 9.39 4.32
N THR A 7 -0.54 9.60 5.26
CA THR A 7 -0.11 8.57 6.21
C THR A 7 -1.27 8.07 7.04
N ILE A 8 -2.06 8.97 7.64
CA ILE A 8 -3.22 8.60 8.47
C ILE A 8 -4.26 7.82 7.65
N ARG A 9 -4.58 8.26 6.43
CA ARG A 9 -5.51 7.56 5.54
C ARG A 9 -5.00 6.16 5.18
N SER A 10 -3.72 6.05 4.84
CA SER A 10 -3.07 4.79 4.45
C SER A 10 -3.15 3.76 5.58
N PHE A 11 -2.73 4.16 6.79
CA PHE A 11 -2.79 3.27 7.96
C PHE A 11 -4.22 2.93 8.37
N LYS A 12 -5.17 3.86 8.23
CA LYS A 12 -6.58 3.59 8.52
C LYS A 12 -7.13 2.49 7.61
N GLY A 13 -6.94 2.59 6.30
CA GLY A 13 -7.43 1.56 5.38
C GLY A 13 -6.72 0.21 5.55
N ILE A 14 -5.44 0.19 5.97
CA ILE A 14 -4.75 -1.05 6.34
C ILE A 14 -5.41 -1.69 7.57
N VAL A 15 -5.71 -0.91 8.62
CA VAL A 15 -6.36 -1.43 9.85
C VAL A 15 -7.81 -1.84 9.59
N ASP A 16 -8.51 -1.13 8.71
CA ASP A 16 -9.88 -1.45 8.31
C ASP A 16 -9.95 -2.67 7.36
N GLY A 17 -8.81 -3.23 6.93
CA GLY A 17 -8.69 -4.42 6.08
C GLY A 17 -8.94 -4.18 4.59
N GLU A 18 -9.00 -2.92 4.15
CA GLU A 18 -9.29 -2.56 2.75
C GLU A 18 -8.20 -3.05 1.79
N TYR A 19 -6.96 -3.21 2.27
CA TYR A 19 -5.78 -3.60 1.48
C TYR A 19 -5.23 -4.99 1.79
N ASP A 20 -5.97 -5.82 2.52
CA ASP A 20 -5.53 -7.18 2.92
C ASP A 20 -5.32 -8.13 1.73
N HIS A 21 -5.89 -7.78 0.57
CA HIS A 21 -5.72 -8.50 -0.68
C HIS A 21 -4.36 -8.25 -1.35
N LEU A 22 -3.59 -7.24 -0.88
CA LEU A 22 -2.28 -6.92 -1.44
C LEU A 22 -1.20 -7.79 -0.78
N PRO A 23 -0.19 -8.27 -1.54
CA PRO A 23 0.91 -9.05 -0.98
C PRO A 23 1.79 -8.19 -0.07
N GLU A 24 2.32 -8.76 1.02
CA GLU A 24 3.15 -8.04 2.01
C GLU A 24 4.35 -7.31 1.37
N ALA A 25 4.93 -7.89 0.31
CA ALA A 25 6.04 -7.29 -0.44
C ALA A 25 5.70 -5.95 -1.10
N ALA A 26 4.42 -5.68 -1.35
CA ALA A 26 3.93 -4.43 -1.90
C ALA A 26 4.07 -3.25 -0.92
N PHE A 27 4.04 -3.52 0.39
CA PHE A 27 4.20 -2.49 1.43
C PHE A 27 5.66 -2.18 1.77
N TYR A 28 6.61 -2.93 1.22
CA TYR A 28 8.02 -2.74 1.52
C TYR A 28 8.59 -1.51 0.80
N MET A 29 9.15 -0.56 1.56
CA MET A 29 9.79 0.67 1.07
C MET A 29 8.93 1.53 0.14
N VAL A 30 7.65 1.70 0.47
CA VAL A 30 6.73 2.60 -0.24
C VAL A 30 6.36 3.80 0.64
N GLY A 31 6.01 4.92 0.01
CA GLY A 31 5.61 6.14 0.72
C GLY A 31 4.12 6.17 1.04
N ALA A 32 3.30 6.36 0.01
CA ALA A 32 1.84 6.38 0.12
C ALA A 32 1.22 5.01 -0.23
N ILE A 33 -0.04 4.78 0.19
CA ILE A 33 -0.73 3.52 -0.09
C ILE A 33 -0.93 3.27 -1.60
N GLU A 34 -1.06 4.33 -2.40
CA GLU A 34 -1.14 4.23 -3.85
C GLU A 34 0.12 3.61 -4.47
N GLU A 35 1.30 3.86 -3.88
CA GLU A 35 2.54 3.23 -4.32
C GLU A 35 2.57 1.74 -3.93
N ALA A 36 1.96 1.37 -2.80
CA ALA A 36 1.78 -0.03 -2.41
C ALA A 36 0.86 -0.75 -3.40
N VAL A 37 -0.27 -0.15 -3.79
CA VAL A 37 -1.20 -0.71 -4.78
C VAL A 37 -0.50 -0.91 -6.13
N ALA A 38 0.18 0.12 -6.64
CA ALA A 38 0.90 0.03 -7.91
C ALA A 38 2.01 -1.02 -7.89
N LYS A 39 2.69 -1.19 -6.74
CA LYS A 39 3.72 -2.23 -6.58
C LYS A 39 3.11 -3.62 -6.49
N ALA A 40 1.96 -3.78 -5.84
CA ALA A 40 1.21 -5.02 -5.82
C ALA A 40 0.79 -5.45 -7.24
N GLU A 41 0.30 -4.51 -8.06
CA GLU A 41 -0.04 -4.79 -9.46
C GLU A 41 1.17 -5.29 -10.25
N LYS A 42 2.35 -4.70 -10.05
CA LYS A 42 3.59 -5.18 -10.69
C LYS A 42 3.97 -6.58 -10.23
N LEU A 43 3.91 -6.84 -8.92
CA LEU A 43 4.21 -8.16 -8.36
C LEU A 43 3.23 -9.24 -8.83
N ALA A 44 1.95 -8.88 -9.01
CA ALA A 44 0.93 -9.78 -9.54
C ALA A 44 1.15 -10.10 -11.03
N GLY A 45 1.74 -9.18 -11.80
CA GLY A 45 2.11 -9.41 -13.20
C GLY A 45 3.43 -10.17 -13.40
N GLU A 46 4.29 -10.20 -12.37
CA GLU A 46 5.55 -10.95 -12.34
C GLU A 46 5.40 -12.37 -11.77
N ALA A 47 4.21 -12.74 -11.28
CA ALA A 47 3.88 -14.03 -10.67
C ALA A 47 3.28 -15.05 -11.66
#